data_AF-A0A968DYJ7-F1
#
_entry.id   AF-A0A968DYJ7-F1
#
_cell.length_a   1.000
_cell.length_b   1.000
_cell.length_c   1.000
_cell.angle_alpha   90.00
_cell.angle_beta   90.00
_cell.angle_gamma   90.00
#
_symmetry.space_group_name_H-M   'P 1'
#
loop_
_entity.id
_entity.type
_entity.pdbx_description
1 polymer ?
#
loop_
_entity_poly.entity_id
_entity_poly.type
_entity_poly.pdbx_seq_one_letter_code
_entity_poly.pdbx_strand_id
1 'polypeptide(L)' 'PRQGTFPTSQWAVGERVEDPYLIHLPEELPPGQYRLELGWYLLDTLRRLPVLDEFGTAVDDKVVIPLEDRP' A
#
# COMPACT_ATOMS: atom_id res chain seq x y z
N PRO A 1 -6.73 -4.17 -7.88
CA PRO A 1 -5.64 -5.16 -7.87
C PRO A 1 -5.51 -5.89 -9.21
N ARG A 2 -4.35 -6.50 -9.49
CA ARG A 2 -4.00 -7.07 -10.79
C ARG A 2 -4.30 -6.08 -11.92
N GLN A 3 -3.76 -4.87 -11.81
CA GLN A 3 -4.00 -3.77 -12.77
C GLN A 3 -5.50 -3.43 -12.95
N GLY A 4 -6.31 -3.63 -11.91
CA GLY A 4 -7.75 -3.33 -11.89
C GLY A 4 -8.66 -4.50 -12.30
N THR A 5 -8.11 -5.65 -12.69
CA THR A 5 -8.92 -6.79 -13.17
C THR A 5 -9.45 -7.71 -12.07
N PHE A 6 -8.97 -7.54 -10.83
CA PHE A 6 -9.37 -8.40 -9.71
C PHE A 6 -9.75 -7.56 -8.49
N PRO A 7 -11.06 -7.29 -8.27
CA PRO A 7 -11.52 -6.42 -7.20
C PRO A 7 -11.32 -7.06 -5.82
N THR A 8 -11.12 -6.21 -4.81
CA THR A 8 -10.78 -6.61 -3.45
C THR A 8 -11.93 -7.29 -2.72
N SER A 9 -13.16 -7.14 -3.20
CA SER A 9 -14.36 -7.85 -2.74
C SER A 9 -14.39 -9.34 -3.11
N GLN A 10 -13.52 -9.78 -4.02
CA GLN A 10 -13.42 -11.19 -4.42
C GLN A 10 -12.33 -11.96 -3.68
N TRP A 11 -11.54 -11.27 -2.85
CA TRP A 11 -10.40 -11.88 -2.18
C TRP A 11 -10.86 -12.84 -1.08
N ALA A 12 -10.23 -14.00 -1.01
CA ALA A 12 -10.40 -14.89 0.13
C ALA A 12 -9.49 -14.47 1.31
N VAL A 13 -9.94 -14.73 2.54
CA VAL A 13 -9.12 -14.49 3.73
C VAL A 13 -7.84 -15.32 3.64
N GLY A 14 -6.69 -14.67 3.79
CA GLY A 14 -5.37 -15.30 3.68
C GLY A 14 -4.86 -15.47 2.25
N GLU A 15 -5.60 -15.05 1.23
CA GLU A 15 -5.16 -15.10 -0.16
C GLU A 15 -4.00 -14.12 -0.40
N ARG A 16 -2.94 -14.60 -1.04
CA ARG A 16 -1.85 -13.76 -1.54
C ARG A 16 -2.19 -13.29 -2.95
N VAL A 17 -2.39 -11.99 -3.11
CA VAL A 17 -2.62 -11.36 -4.42
C VAL A 17 -1.41 -10.48 -4.79
N GLU A 18 -0.80 -10.77 -5.93
CA GLU A 18 0.32 -10.00 -6.47
C GLU A 18 -0.18 -8.90 -7.42
N ASP A 19 0.36 -7.69 -7.26
CA ASP A 19 0.03 -6.53 -8.09
C ASP A 19 1.28 -5.63 -8.21
N PRO A 20 2.08 -5.77 -9.28
CA PRO A 20 3.31 -5.02 -9.45
C PRO A 20 3.04 -3.56 -9.84
N TYR A 21 3.74 -2.63 -9.19
CA TYR A 21 3.69 -1.20 -9.49
C TYR A 21 5.10 -0.66 -9.75
N LEU A 22 5.24 0.17 -10.79
CA LEU A 22 6.43 0.96 -11.04
C LEU A 22 6.20 2.39 -10.57
N ILE A 23 7.11 2.90 -9.75
CA ILE A 23 7.08 4.28 -9.25
C ILE A 23 8.14 5.06 -10.01
N HIS A 24 7.70 5.96 -10.87
CA HIS A 24 8.59 6.87 -11.60
C HIS A 24 8.89 8.08 -10.73
N LEU A 25 10.16 8.32 -10.45
CA LEU A 25 10.61 9.53 -9.79
C LEU A 25 10.83 10.63 -10.83
N PRO A 26 10.28 11.85 -10.64
CA PRO A 26 10.56 12.99 -11.51
C PRO A 26 12.05 13.34 -11.54
N GLU A 27 12.57 13.80 -12.67
CA GLU A 27 13.98 14.22 -12.78
C GLU A 27 14.27 15.45 -11.91
N GLU A 28 13.29 16.32 -11.74
CA GLU A 28 13.39 17.53 -10.91
C GLU A 28 13.09 17.28 -9.43
N LEU A 29 13.03 16.00 -9.00
CA LEU A 29 12.80 15.67 -7.60
C LEU A 29 13.95 16.23 -6.73
N PRO A 30 13.66 17.09 -5.75
CA PRO A 30 14.70 17.65 -4.89
C PRO A 30 15.49 16.55 -4.17
N PRO A 31 16.80 16.71 -3.97
CA PRO A 31 17.56 15.79 -3.14
C PRO A 31 16.98 15.74 -1.72
N GLY A 32 16.78 14.54 -1.18
CA GLY A 32 16.22 14.37 0.15
C GLY A 32 15.91 12.92 0.48
N GLN A 33 15.46 12.70 1.72
CA GLN A 33 14.94 11.41 2.14
C GLN A 33 13.44 11.36 1.88
N TYR A 34 13.04 10.40 1.05
CA TYR A 34 11.64 10.12 0.76
C TYR A 34 11.23 8.82 1.41
N ARG A 35 9.98 8.76 1.89
CA ARG A 35 9.37 7.54 2.40
C ARG A 35 8.27 7.13 1.45
N LEU A 36 8.21 5.83 1.15
CA LEU A 36 7.10 5.26 0.43
C LEU A 36 6.05 4.79 1.43
N GLU A 37 4.84 5.33 1.34
CA GLU A 37 3.71 4.92 2.19
C GLU A 37 2.68 4.16 1.35
N LEU A 38 2.25 3.01 1.83
CA LEU A 38 1.20 2.20 1.22
C LEU A 38 0.00 2.15 2.17
N GLY A 39 -1.20 2.41 1.68
CA GLY A 39 -2.42 2.34 2.47
C GLY A 39 -3.61 1.95 1.62
N TRP A 40 -4.65 1.46 2.28
CA TRP A 40 -5.91 1.09 1.67
C TRP A 40 -6.98 2.11 2.02
N TYR A 41 -8.02 2.18 1.20
CA TYR A 41 -9.16 3.04 1.47
C TYR A 41 -10.47 2.35 1.14
N LEU A 42 -11.55 2.77 1.79
CA LEU A 42 -12.90 2.42 1.38
C LEU A 42 -13.26 3.20 0.14
N LEU A 43 -13.59 2.50 -0.96
CA LEU A 43 -13.80 3.13 -2.26
C LEU A 43 -14.97 4.13 -2.27
N ASP A 44 -16.00 3.88 -1.46
CA ASP A 44 -17.22 4.71 -1.39
C ASP A 44 -16.98 6.11 -0.80
N THR A 45 -16.05 6.21 0.14
CA THR A 45 -15.81 7.40 0.97
C THR A 45 -14.39 7.93 0.84
N LEU A 46 -13.51 7.17 0.19
CA LEU A 46 -12.08 7.40 0.06
C LEU A 46 -11.35 7.53 1.42
N ARG A 47 -11.98 7.08 2.51
CA ARG A 47 -11.36 7.09 3.83
C ARG A 47 -10.32 5.99 3.94
N ARG A 48 -9.16 6.32 4.51
CA ARG A 48 -8.12 5.32 4.77
C ARG A 48 -8.62 4.27 5.75
N LEU A 49 -8.31 3.02 5.45
CA LEU A 49 -8.56 1.89 6.32
C LEU A 49 -7.44 1.78 7.35
N PRO A 50 -7.76 1.40 8.60
CA PRO A 50 -6.73 1.20 9.61
C PRO A 50 -5.88 -0.04 9.29
N VAL A 51 -4.59 0.08 9.57
CA VAL A 51 -3.70 -1.07 9.77
C VAL A 51 -3.97 -1.60 11.17
N LEU A 52 -4.28 -2.89 11.27
CA LEU A 52 -4.56 -3.56 12.52
C LEU A 52 -3.34 -4.37 12.98
N ASP A 53 -3.10 -4.41 14.29
CA ASP A 53 -2.18 -5.35 14.90
C ASP A 53 -2.81 -6.75 15.05
N GLU A 54 -2.05 -7.68 15.64
CA GLU A 54 -2.50 -9.06 15.89
C GLU A 54 -3.71 -9.18 16.83
N PHE A 55 -3.99 -8.14 17.61
CA PHE A 55 -5.13 -8.08 18.53
C PHE A 55 -6.34 -7.36 17.90
N GLY A 56 -6.24 -6.91 16.65
CA GLY A 56 -7.29 -6.17 15.96
C GLY A 56 -7.36 -4.69 16.35
N THR A 57 -6.34 -4.16 17.01
CA THR A 57 -6.26 -2.73 17.37
C THR A 57 -5.68 -1.94 16.21
N ALA A 58 -6.30 -0.81 15.89
CA ALA A 58 -5.76 0.10 14.87
C ALA A 58 -4.47 0.75 15.35
N VAL A 59 -3.40 0.65 14.55
CA VAL A 59 -2.07 1.18 14.88
C VAL A 59 -1.61 2.32 13.96
N ASP A 60 -2.11 2.36 12.72
CA ASP A 60 -1.90 3.44 11.74
C ASP A 60 -2.98 3.31 10.64
N ASP A 61 -2.89 4.09 9.56
CA ASP A 61 -3.73 4.01 8.36
C ASP A 61 -2.94 3.71 7.07
N LYS A 62 -1.66 3.36 7.26
CA LYS A 62 -0.67 3.07 6.21
C LYS A 62 0.49 2.26 6.78
N VAL A 63 1.29 1.71 5.86
CA VAL A 63 2.57 1.06 6.14
C VAL A 63 3.66 1.82 5.39
N VAL A 64 4.76 2.13 6.07
CA VAL A 64 5.96 2.68 5.43
C VAL A 64 6.78 1.53 4.85
N ILE A 65 6.98 1.54 3.54
CA ILE A 65 7.79 0.54 2.86
C ILE A 65 9.26 0.91 3.04
N PRO A 66 10.08 0.03 3.65
CA PRO A 66 11.51 0.26 3.70
C PRO A 66 12.08 0.20 2.27
N LEU A 67 12.75 1.27 1.86
CA LEU A 67 13.54 1.28 0.63
C LEU A 67 14.89 0.65 0.95
N GLU A 68 14.92 -0.68 0.98
CA GLU A 68 16.16 -1.44 1.14
C GLU A 68 16.91 -1.42 -0.20
N ASP A 69 18.22 -1.13 -0.19
CA ASP A 69 19.09 -1.43 -1.33
C ASP A 69 19.16 -2.96 -1.45
N ARG A 70 18.41 -3.54 -2.38
CA ARG A 70 18.62 -4.94 -2.75
C ARG A 70 19.84 -5.00 -3.69
N PRO A 71 20.85 -5.85 -3.38
CA PRO A 71 22.02 -6.02 -4.24
C PRO A 71 21.68 -6.63 -5.60
#